data_AF-A0A817NYJ7-F1
#
_entry.id   AF-A0A817NYJ7-F1
#
_cell.length_a   1.000
_cell.length_b   1.000
_cell.length_c   1.000
_cell.angle_alpha   90.00
_cell.angle_beta   90.00
_cell.angle_gamma   90.00
#
_symmetry.space_group_name_H-M   'P 1'
#
loop_
_entity.id
_entity.type
_entity.pdbx_description
1 polymer ?
#
loop_
_entity_poly.entity_id
_entity_poly.type
_entity_poly.pdbx_seq_one_letter_code
_entity_poly.pdbx_strand_id
1 'polypeptide(L)'
;MWPSTFSFNWNSMHVGPKRDLLGDLAAAIRNRTDIVFEARDTYWNSTQFLAWLYNDSPVKDTVIPPIFQERLRQMGSWLQVNGEAIYATKPWKYQNDTINSNVWYTLSKDSKFVYALLLIWPKDTTEITLGAPLSSSRTVVTLLGSNADSLPWHVASGDRGIVIDVSKIRLHSLQSGWTWAFKLENISA
;
A
#
# COMPACT_ATOMS: atom_id res chain seq x y z
N MET A 1 10.03 -10.80 19.76
CA MET A 1 9.63 -11.89 20.67
C MET A 1 10.62 -13.04 20.58
N TRP A 2 10.91 -13.65 21.71
CA TRP A 2 11.66 -14.89 21.83
C TRP A 2 10.70 -16.08 21.63
N PRO A 3 11.06 -17.14 20.90
CA PRO A 3 11.76 -17.16 19.63
C PRO A 3 10.77 -16.91 18.47
N SER A 4 10.79 -15.72 17.87
CA SER A 4 9.89 -15.39 16.75
C SER A 4 10.31 -16.09 15.45
N THR A 5 9.38 -16.82 14.83
CA THR A 5 9.52 -17.40 13.48
C THR A 5 9.39 -16.39 12.36
N PHE A 6 8.86 -15.19 12.65
CA PHE A 6 8.58 -14.15 11.66
C PHE A 6 9.68 -13.09 11.55
N SER A 7 10.63 -13.07 12.49
CA SER A 7 11.73 -12.09 12.54
C SER A 7 13.08 -12.81 12.50
N PHE A 8 13.48 -13.20 11.28
CA PHE A 8 14.77 -13.85 11.04
C PHE A 8 15.92 -12.88 11.36
N ASN A 9 16.84 -13.31 12.22
CA ASN A 9 18.05 -12.58 12.59
C ASN A 9 17.87 -11.20 13.26
N TRP A 10 16.65 -10.86 13.71
CA TRP A 10 16.38 -9.69 14.55
C TRP A 10 15.42 -10.07 15.69
N ASN A 11 15.86 -11.03 16.50
CA ASN A 11 15.13 -11.50 17.67
C ASN A 11 16.09 -11.68 18.86
N SER A 12 15.54 -11.71 20.07
CA SER A 12 16.33 -11.79 21.30
C SER A 12 17.13 -13.09 21.45
N MET A 13 16.81 -14.13 20.67
CA MET A 13 17.51 -15.41 20.62
C MET A 13 18.79 -15.35 19.79
N HIS A 14 18.76 -14.62 18.67
CA HIS A 14 19.92 -14.49 17.79
C HIS A 14 20.78 -13.24 18.07
N VAL A 15 20.16 -12.11 18.40
CA VAL A 15 20.85 -10.79 18.54
C VAL A 15 20.88 -10.28 19.98
N GLY A 16 19.98 -10.78 20.84
CA GLY A 16 19.84 -10.32 22.23
C GLY A 16 20.64 -11.15 23.24
N PRO A 17 20.37 -10.98 24.56
CA PRO A 17 21.06 -11.67 25.66
C PRO A 17 20.94 -13.20 25.68
N LYS A 18 20.35 -13.83 24.65
CA LYS A 18 20.16 -15.28 24.54
C LYS A 18 19.40 -15.89 25.73
N ARG A 19 18.51 -15.10 26.36
CA ARG A 19 17.69 -15.51 27.49
C ARG A 19 16.23 -15.12 27.32
N ASP A 20 15.33 -16.04 27.64
CA ASP A 20 13.89 -15.83 27.65
C ASP A 20 13.42 -15.31 29.02
N LEU A 21 13.53 -14.00 29.24
CA LEU A 21 13.11 -13.39 30.50
C LEU A 21 11.59 -13.50 30.72
N LEU A 22 10.79 -13.51 29.65
CA LEU A 22 9.33 -13.63 29.75
C LEU A 22 8.93 -15.07 30.08
N GLY A 23 9.58 -16.06 29.46
CA GLY A 23 9.40 -17.47 29.81
C GLY A 23 9.78 -17.78 31.25
N ASP A 24 10.94 -17.29 31.72
CA ASP A 24 11.41 -17.45 33.09
C ASP A 24 10.41 -16.86 34.10
N LEU A 25 9.92 -15.64 33.82
CA LEU A 25 8.94 -14.95 34.65
C LEU A 25 7.59 -15.69 34.67
N ALA A 26 7.12 -16.11 33.50
CA ALA A 26 5.87 -16.86 33.37
C ALA A 26 5.94 -18.19 34.14
N ALA A 27 7.06 -18.91 34.09
CA ALA A 27 7.26 -20.14 34.86
C ALA A 27 7.24 -19.90 36.37
N ALA A 28 7.87 -18.81 36.84
CA ALA A 28 7.89 -18.45 38.26
C ALA A 28 6.51 -18.08 38.82
N ILE A 29 5.66 -17.47 37.99
CA ILE A 29 4.35 -16.93 38.39
C ILE A 29 3.21 -17.94 38.22
N ARG A 30 3.23 -18.78 37.17
CA ARG A 30 2.14 -19.73 36.84
C ARG A 30 1.73 -20.68 37.97
N ASN A 31 2.62 -20.97 38.93
CA ASN A 31 2.33 -21.83 40.07
C ASN A 31 1.81 -21.07 41.31
N ARG A 32 1.70 -19.73 41.23
CA ARG A 32 1.39 -18.87 42.38
C ARG A 32 0.18 -17.97 42.13
N THR A 33 -0.18 -17.72 40.87
CA THR A 33 -1.29 -16.84 40.51
C THR A 33 -1.99 -17.33 39.24
N ASP A 34 -3.20 -16.82 39.01
CA ASP A 34 -3.98 -17.06 37.79
C ASP A 34 -3.60 -16.11 36.64
N ILE A 35 -2.40 -15.52 36.67
CA ILE A 35 -1.96 -14.58 35.64
C ILE A 35 -1.56 -15.36 34.37
N VAL A 36 -2.28 -15.10 33.28
CA VAL A 36 -2.00 -15.69 31.97
C VAL A 36 -1.16 -14.73 31.12
N PHE A 37 0.08 -15.13 30.83
CA PHE A 37 0.96 -14.46 29.87
C PHE A 37 0.75 -14.99 28.45
N GLU A 38 0.97 -14.15 27.45
CA GLU A 38 1.01 -14.54 26.02
C GLU A 38 -0.27 -15.23 25.50
N ALA A 39 -1.41 -14.95 26.12
CA ALA A 39 -2.67 -15.48 25.63
C ALA A 39 -2.93 -14.98 24.20
N ARG A 40 -3.46 -15.87 23.36
CA ARG A 40 -3.81 -15.53 21.97
C ARG A 40 -4.83 -14.39 21.94
N ASP A 41 -4.83 -13.63 20.86
CA ASP A 41 -5.79 -12.56 20.60
C ASP A 41 -7.25 -13.05 20.73
N THR A 42 -7.51 -14.31 20.41
CA THR A 42 -8.81 -14.97 20.59
C THR A 42 -9.22 -15.12 22.06
N TYR A 43 -8.27 -15.36 22.98
CA TYR A 43 -8.55 -15.47 24.41
C TYR A 43 -9.03 -14.13 24.99
N TRP A 44 -8.38 -13.04 24.60
CA TRP A 44 -8.73 -11.69 25.02
C TRP A 44 -9.83 -11.04 24.18
N ASN A 45 -10.28 -11.73 23.13
CA ASN A 45 -11.16 -11.21 22.11
C ASN A 45 -10.69 -9.83 21.59
N SER A 46 -9.37 -9.63 21.52
CA SER A 46 -8.76 -8.30 21.36
C SER A 46 -9.13 -7.65 20.03
N THR A 47 -9.27 -8.46 18.97
CA THR A 47 -9.67 -7.97 17.65
C THR A 47 -11.08 -7.39 17.67
N GLN A 48 -12.03 -8.06 18.33
CA GLN A 48 -13.40 -7.56 18.49
C GLN A 48 -13.45 -6.36 19.44
N PHE A 49 -12.69 -6.39 20.54
CA PHE A 49 -12.60 -5.26 21.45
C PHE A 49 -12.06 -4.00 20.76
N LEU A 50 -10.99 -4.10 19.98
CA LEU A 50 -10.43 -2.97 19.23
C LEU A 50 -11.42 -2.48 18.16
N ALA A 51 -12.08 -3.38 17.43
CA ALA A 51 -13.11 -3.00 16.47
C ALA A 51 -14.26 -2.22 17.15
N TRP A 52 -14.75 -2.71 18.29
CA TRP A 52 -15.76 -2.00 19.09
C TRP A 52 -15.24 -0.66 19.64
N LEU A 53 -14.01 -0.62 20.16
CA LEU A 53 -13.39 0.58 20.73
C LEU A 53 -13.31 1.72 19.70
N TYR A 54 -13.00 1.39 18.45
CA TYR A 54 -12.84 2.38 17.39
C TYR A 54 -14.16 2.74 16.68
N ASN A 55 -15.15 1.85 16.68
CA ASN A 55 -16.40 2.06 15.94
C ASN A 55 -17.56 2.55 16.82
N ASP A 56 -17.72 1.98 18.02
CA ASP A 56 -18.96 2.09 18.81
C ASP A 56 -18.76 2.64 20.22
N SER A 57 -17.54 2.61 20.76
CA SER A 57 -17.28 3.03 22.14
C SER A 57 -17.65 4.49 22.42
N PRO A 58 -18.18 4.81 23.62
CA PRO A 58 -18.47 6.18 24.03
C PRO A 58 -17.26 7.13 24.02
N VAL A 59 -16.03 6.59 24.04
CA VAL A 59 -14.78 7.36 24.04
C VAL A 59 -14.04 7.33 22.71
N LYS A 60 -14.61 6.75 21.65
CA LYS A 60 -13.94 6.60 20.34
C LYS A 60 -13.38 7.92 19.78
N ASP A 61 -14.09 9.02 20.00
CA ASP A 61 -13.70 10.36 19.53
C ASP A 61 -12.58 11.00 20.36
N THR A 62 -12.38 10.53 21.60
CA THR A 62 -11.25 10.93 22.44
C THR A 62 -10.03 10.05 22.21
N VAL A 63 -10.22 8.77 21.86
CA VAL A 63 -9.15 7.83 21.56
C VAL A 63 -8.51 8.14 20.21
N ILE A 64 -9.32 8.50 19.21
CA ILE A 64 -8.84 8.99 17.93
C ILE A 64 -9.27 10.45 17.77
N PRO A 65 -8.34 11.41 17.94
CA PRO A 65 -8.58 12.81 17.61
C PRO A 65 -9.25 12.97 16.24
N PRO A 66 -10.26 13.85 16.09
CA PRO A 66 -11.04 13.99 14.85
C PRO A 66 -10.20 14.15 13.58
N ILE A 67 -9.05 14.83 13.68
CA ILE A 67 -8.12 14.98 12.55
C ILE A 67 -7.60 13.63 12.04
N PHE A 68 -7.32 12.67 12.93
CA PHE A 68 -6.87 11.33 12.52
C PHE A 68 -8.02 10.52 11.93
N GLN A 69 -9.25 10.66 12.44
CA GLN A 69 -10.42 10.02 11.83
C GLN A 69 -10.60 10.50 10.39
N GLU A 70 -10.47 11.81 10.16
CA GLU A 70 -10.57 12.40 8.83
C GLU A 70 -9.46 11.88 7.90
N ARG A 71 -8.20 11.79 8.37
CA ARG A 71 -7.11 11.20 7.57
C ARG A 71 -7.35 9.72 7.23
N LEU A 72 -7.83 8.93 8.19
CA LEU A 72 -8.13 7.52 7.98
C LEU A 72 -9.28 7.34 6.97
N ARG A 73 -10.32 8.17 7.05
CA ARG A 73 -11.41 8.18 6.06
C ARG A 73 -10.91 8.57 4.68
N GLN A 74 -10.11 9.62 4.57
CA GLN A 74 -9.48 10.05 3.30
C GLN A 74 -8.63 8.93 2.69
N MET A 75 -7.83 8.24 3.51
CA MET A 75 -7.04 7.09 3.08
C MET A 75 -7.93 5.92 2.65
N GLY A 76 -9.01 5.64 3.37
CA GLY A 76 -9.99 4.61 3.02
C GLY A 76 -10.67 4.88 1.68
N SER A 77 -11.17 6.10 1.46
CA SER A 77 -11.74 6.52 0.16
C SER A 77 -10.73 6.40 -0.97
N TRP A 78 -9.46 6.75 -0.72
CA TRP A 78 -8.39 6.59 -1.69
C TRP A 78 -8.13 5.12 -2.05
N LEU A 79 -8.05 4.25 -1.04
CA LEU A 79 -7.84 2.81 -1.19
C LEU A 79 -9.01 2.11 -1.87
N GLN A 80 -10.23 2.64 -1.75
CA GLN A 80 -11.38 2.09 -2.46
C GLN A 80 -11.23 2.21 -3.98
N VAL A 81 -10.57 3.27 -4.45
CA VAL A 81 -10.33 3.52 -5.88
C VAL A 81 -9.02 2.89 -6.35
N ASN A 82 -7.94 3.09 -5.60
CA ASN A 82 -6.58 2.72 -6.02
C ASN A 82 -6.07 1.42 -5.39
N GLY A 83 -6.88 0.76 -4.55
CA GLY A 83 -6.49 -0.42 -3.78
C GLY A 83 -6.06 -1.60 -4.64
N GLU A 84 -6.55 -1.72 -5.88
CA GLU A 84 -6.08 -2.74 -6.84
C GLU A 84 -4.57 -2.65 -7.10
N ALA A 85 -4.00 -1.45 -7.09
CA ALA A 85 -2.57 -1.22 -7.28
C ALA A 85 -1.72 -1.48 -6.02
N ILE A 86 -2.36 -1.74 -4.86
CA ILE A 86 -1.70 -1.87 -3.56
C ILE A 86 -1.90 -3.28 -2.98
N TYR A 87 -3.14 -3.74 -2.87
CA TYR A 87 -3.46 -5.00 -2.23
C TYR A 87 -3.03 -6.19 -3.08
N ALA A 88 -2.32 -7.13 -2.45
CA ALA A 88 -1.82 -8.35 -3.09
C ALA A 88 -0.95 -8.11 -4.34
N THR A 89 -0.39 -6.90 -4.50
CA THR A 89 0.64 -6.63 -5.49
C THR A 89 2.01 -7.03 -4.97
N LYS A 90 2.99 -7.09 -5.87
CA LYS A 90 4.38 -7.37 -5.58
C LYS A 90 5.27 -6.29 -6.18
N PRO A 91 6.51 -6.10 -5.67
CA PRO A 91 7.45 -5.19 -6.29
C PRO A 91 7.68 -5.53 -7.75
N TRP A 92 7.66 -4.53 -8.63
CA TRP A 92 8.05 -4.71 -10.02
C TRP A 92 9.59 -4.65 -10.16
N LYS A 93 10.11 -5.05 -11.33
CA LYS A 93 11.56 -5.09 -11.62
C LYS A 93 12.23 -3.73 -11.40
N TYR A 94 11.54 -2.66 -11.81
CA TYR A 94 11.92 -1.27 -11.54
C TYR A 94 10.88 -0.69 -10.59
N GLN A 95 11.25 -0.42 -9.34
CA GLN A 95 10.30 0.06 -8.33
C GLN A 95 10.05 1.56 -8.41
N ASN A 96 11.08 2.35 -8.75
CA ASN A 96 10.98 3.77 -9.02
C ASN A 96 11.30 4.01 -10.49
N ASP A 97 10.64 4.99 -11.10
CA ASP A 97 10.86 5.30 -12.51
C ASP A 97 12.23 5.93 -12.77
N THR A 98 12.77 5.66 -13.96
CA THR A 98 14.09 6.14 -14.37
C THR A 98 14.09 7.61 -14.77
N ILE A 99 12.94 8.17 -15.18
CA ILE A 99 12.80 9.56 -15.63
C ILE A 99 12.03 10.36 -14.60
N ASN A 100 10.88 9.85 -14.14
CA ASN A 100 10.02 10.55 -13.19
C ASN A 100 10.13 9.98 -11.77
N SER A 101 10.97 10.58 -10.93
CA SER A 101 11.19 10.13 -9.55
C SER A 101 9.93 10.08 -8.67
N ASN A 102 8.84 10.76 -9.09
CA ASN A 102 7.56 10.74 -8.41
C ASN A 102 6.65 9.57 -8.85
N VAL A 103 7.15 8.66 -9.69
CA VAL A 103 6.43 7.47 -10.11
C VAL A 103 7.05 6.22 -9.49
N TRP A 104 6.18 5.41 -8.87
CA TRP A 104 6.51 4.11 -8.31
C TRP A 104 5.70 3.01 -8.96
N TYR A 105 6.25 1.81 -9.05
CA TYR A 105 5.61 0.70 -9.73
C TYR A 105 5.32 -0.48 -8.81
N THR A 106 4.15 -1.06 -9.01
CA THR A 106 3.77 -2.36 -8.45
C THR A 106 3.31 -3.29 -9.57
N LEU A 107 3.41 -4.59 -9.32
CA LEU A 107 3.01 -5.64 -10.26
C LEU A 107 1.85 -6.42 -9.67
N SER A 108 0.82 -6.69 -10.45
CA SER A 108 -0.31 -7.50 -10.03
C SER A 108 0.15 -8.89 -9.57
N LYS A 109 -0.64 -9.54 -8.71
CA LYS A 109 -0.35 -10.88 -8.19
C LYS A 109 -0.04 -11.88 -9.32
N ASP A 110 -0.83 -11.83 -10.39
CA ASP A 110 -0.75 -12.69 -11.57
C ASP A 110 0.26 -12.21 -12.62
N SER A 111 0.96 -11.10 -12.37
CA SER A 111 1.98 -10.50 -13.26
C SER A 111 1.44 -10.00 -14.61
N LYS A 112 0.13 -9.76 -14.71
CA LYS A 112 -0.49 -9.28 -15.96
C LYS A 112 -0.52 -7.76 -16.08
N PHE A 113 -0.58 -7.06 -14.96
CA PHE A 113 -0.74 -5.61 -14.91
C PHE A 113 0.40 -4.98 -14.14
N VAL A 114 0.98 -3.93 -14.71
CA VAL A 114 1.87 -3.03 -13.97
C VAL A 114 1.10 -1.78 -13.62
N TYR A 115 1.14 -1.40 -12.35
CA TYR A 115 0.54 -0.17 -11.88
C TYR A 115 1.63 0.87 -11.70
N ALA A 116 1.43 2.06 -12.27
CA ALA A 116 2.27 3.23 -12.07
C ALA A 116 1.57 4.18 -11.09
N LEU A 117 2.13 4.31 -9.89
CA LEU A 117 1.66 5.19 -8.82
C LEU A 117 2.36 6.54 -8.95
N LEU A 118 1.61 7.53 -9.43
CA LEU A 118 2.05 8.91 -9.52
C LEU A 118 1.78 9.62 -8.18
N LEU A 119 2.83 10.13 -7.55
CA LEU A 119 2.75 10.82 -6.26
C LEU A 119 2.35 12.29 -6.38
N ILE A 120 2.62 12.93 -7.52
CA ILE A 120 2.35 14.34 -7.76
C ILE A 120 1.77 14.49 -9.16
N TRP A 121 0.58 15.08 -9.26
CA TRP A 121 -0.02 15.38 -10.55
C TRP A 121 0.67 16.58 -11.21
N PRO A 122 1.06 16.50 -12.49
CA PRO A 122 1.63 17.65 -13.18
C PRO A 122 0.58 18.74 -13.39
N LYS A 123 0.86 19.95 -12.90
CA LYS A 123 -0.06 21.10 -13.07
C LYS A 123 0.15 21.84 -14.39
N ASP A 124 1.37 21.83 -14.89
CA ASP A 124 1.80 22.65 -16.04
C ASP A 124 1.96 21.83 -17.32
N THR A 125 1.80 20.51 -17.26
CA THR A 125 1.90 19.61 -18.42
C THR A 125 0.67 18.74 -18.57
N THR A 126 0.30 18.47 -19.82
CA THR A 126 -0.77 17.54 -20.19
C THR A 126 -0.24 16.13 -20.48
N GLU A 127 1.05 15.91 -20.26
CA GLU A 127 1.73 14.66 -20.55
C GLU A 127 2.52 14.18 -19.35
N ILE A 128 2.52 12.85 -19.15
CA ILE A 128 3.28 12.16 -18.12
C ILE A 128 4.19 11.14 -18.79
N THR A 129 5.50 11.29 -18.57
CA THR A 129 6.50 10.35 -19.08
C THR A 129 6.80 9.28 -18.04
N LEU A 130 6.72 8.02 -18.46
CA LEU A 130 7.11 6.82 -17.74
C LEU A 130 8.34 6.23 -18.43
N GLY A 131 9.51 6.25 -17.80
CA GLY A 131 10.77 5.80 -18.42
C GLY A 131 11.01 4.29 -18.39
N ALA A 132 10.47 3.59 -17.39
CA ALA A 132 10.72 2.16 -17.19
C ALA A 132 9.90 1.20 -18.09
N PRO A 133 8.58 1.40 -18.32
CA PRO A 133 7.78 0.43 -19.08
C PRO A 133 8.06 0.50 -20.59
N LEU A 134 8.17 -0.68 -21.21
CA LEU A 134 8.28 -0.82 -22.65
C LEU A 134 6.90 -1.14 -23.22
N SER A 135 6.41 -0.27 -24.10
CA SER A 135 5.11 -0.47 -24.75
C SER A 135 5.17 -1.51 -25.87
N SER A 136 4.02 -2.10 -26.15
CA SER A 136 3.76 -2.97 -27.29
C SER A 136 2.59 -2.43 -28.10
N SER A 137 2.33 -2.98 -29.29
CA SER A 137 1.18 -2.61 -30.12
C SER A 137 -0.19 -2.90 -29.49
N ARG A 138 -0.23 -3.64 -28.38
CA ARG A 138 -1.45 -3.99 -27.62
C ARG A 138 -1.51 -3.32 -26.25
N THR A 139 -0.60 -2.39 -25.96
CA THR A 139 -0.55 -1.74 -24.66
C THR A 139 -1.78 -0.85 -24.47
N VAL A 140 -2.44 -1.06 -23.34
CA VAL A 140 -3.58 -0.27 -22.90
C VAL A 140 -3.21 0.40 -21.60
N VAL A 141 -3.51 1.69 -21.50
CA VAL A 141 -3.28 2.51 -20.31
C VAL A 141 -4.63 2.99 -19.80
N THR A 142 -4.89 2.76 -18.52
CA THR A 142 -6.11 3.23 -17.83
C THR A 142 -5.74 3.96 -16.55
N LEU A 143 -6.54 4.96 -16.17
CA LEU A 143 -6.44 5.59 -14.84
C LEU A 143 -7.51 4.99 -13.93
N LEU A 144 -7.11 4.46 -12.78
CA LEU A 144 -8.06 3.94 -11.80
C LEU A 144 -8.96 5.06 -11.27
N GLY A 145 -10.28 4.81 -11.22
CA GLY A 145 -11.28 5.79 -10.81
C GLY A 145 -11.67 6.82 -11.88
N SER A 146 -11.15 6.70 -13.10
CA SER A 146 -11.60 7.48 -14.25
C SER A 146 -12.80 6.80 -14.94
N ASN A 147 -13.68 7.60 -15.55
CA ASN A 147 -14.75 7.10 -16.43
C ASN A 147 -14.25 6.77 -17.85
N ALA A 148 -12.97 7.02 -18.14
CA ALA A 148 -12.39 6.75 -19.45
C ALA A 148 -11.90 5.30 -19.54
N ASP A 149 -12.36 4.58 -20.56
CA ASP A 149 -11.98 3.19 -20.81
C ASP A 149 -10.48 3.02 -21.15
N SER A 150 -9.85 4.03 -21.74
CA SER A 150 -8.41 4.05 -22.02
C SER A 150 -7.90 5.48 -22.22
N LEU A 151 -6.60 5.68 -21.98
CA LEU A 151 -5.90 6.94 -22.19
C LEU A 151 -5.02 6.86 -23.43
N PRO A 152 -4.98 7.93 -24.26
CA PRO A 152 -4.03 8.02 -25.35
C PRO A 152 -2.59 8.02 -24.82
N TRP A 153 -1.70 7.33 -25.51
CA TRP A 153 -0.28 7.29 -25.17
C TRP A 153 0.57 7.19 -26.44
N HIS A 154 1.83 7.60 -26.35
CA HIS A 154 2.82 7.43 -27.41
C HIS A 154 4.17 7.01 -26.82
N VAL A 155 5.06 6.49 -27.66
CA VAL A 155 6.42 6.08 -27.24
C VAL A 155 7.26 7.33 -26.99
N ALA A 156 8.01 7.36 -25.89
CA ALA A 156 8.88 8.50 -25.58
C ALA A 156 10.06 8.59 -26.56
N SER A 157 10.58 9.80 -26.77
CA SER A 157 11.74 10.08 -27.64
C SER A 157 12.96 9.24 -27.21
N GLY A 158 13.31 8.22 -28.00
CA GLY A 158 14.39 7.27 -27.71
C GLY A 158 13.99 5.79 -27.65
N ASP A 159 12.78 5.43 -28.11
CA ASP A 159 12.23 4.07 -28.17
C ASP A 159 12.16 3.34 -26.82
N ARG A 160 12.19 4.11 -25.71
CA ARG A 160 12.04 3.58 -24.35
C ARG A 160 11.15 4.48 -23.54
N GLY A 161 10.18 3.87 -22.86
CA GLY A 161 9.21 4.57 -22.06
C GLY A 161 7.92 4.89 -22.80
N ILE A 162 6.94 5.34 -22.02
CA ILE A 162 5.57 5.62 -22.45
C ILE A 162 5.24 7.04 -22.01
N VAL A 163 4.74 7.85 -22.93
CA VAL A 163 4.18 9.17 -22.62
C VAL A 163 2.67 9.07 -22.66
N ILE A 164 2.01 9.35 -21.54
CA ILE A 164 0.56 9.29 -21.38
C ILE A 164 0.00 10.70 -21.52
N ASP A 165 -1.00 10.87 -22.40
CA ASP A 165 -1.76 12.11 -22.52
C ASP A 165 -2.88 12.13 -21.46
N VAL A 166 -2.80 13.11 -20.56
CA VAL A 166 -3.76 13.33 -19.48
C VAL A 166 -4.67 14.54 -19.70
N SER A 167 -4.62 15.18 -20.87
CA SER A 167 -5.43 16.37 -21.21
C SER A 167 -6.94 16.17 -21.03
N LYS A 168 -7.43 14.95 -21.24
CA LYS A 168 -8.87 14.62 -21.14
C LYS A 168 -9.33 14.34 -19.71
N ILE A 169 -8.41 14.29 -18.74
CA ILE A 169 -8.71 13.93 -17.36
C ILE A 169 -9.10 15.18 -16.58
N ARG A 170 -10.32 15.18 -16.04
CA ARG A 170 -10.79 16.25 -15.16
C ARG A 170 -10.39 15.94 -13.72
N LEU A 171 -9.29 16.54 -13.25
CA LEU A 171 -8.79 16.36 -11.88
C LEU A 171 -9.84 16.55 -10.79
N HIS A 172 -10.70 17.57 -10.89
CA HIS A 172 -11.75 17.82 -9.92
C HIS A 172 -12.81 16.71 -9.83
N SER A 173 -12.91 15.86 -10.85
CA SER A 173 -13.80 14.69 -10.84
C SER A 173 -13.17 13.45 -10.23
N LEU A 174 -11.84 13.44 -10.03
CA LEU A 174 -11.14 12.34 -9.38
C LEU A 174 -11.36 12.48 -7.87
N GLN A 175 -11.90 11.43 -7.24
CA GLN A 175 -12.11 11.38 -5.79
C GLN A 175 -10.80 11.35 -4.97
N SER A 176 -9.65 11.29 -5.64
CA SER A 176 -8.31 11.24 -5.03
C SER A 176 -7.53 12.53 -5.29
N GLY A 177 -7.08 13.18 -4.21
CA GLY A 177 -6.18 14.34 -4.25
C GLY A 177 -4.74 14.06 -3.82
N TRP A 178 -4.38 12.80 -3.56
CA TRP A 178 -3.08 12.45 -2.98
C TRP A 178 -2.15 11.80 -3.99
N THR A 179 -2.57 10.68 -4.57
CA THR A 179 -1.80 9.92 -5.56
C THR A 179 -2.74 9.27 -6.57
N TRP A 180 -2.22 8.93 -7.75
CA TRP A 180 -2.99 8.41 -8.88
C TRP A 180 -2.36 7.13 -9.41
N ALA A 181 -3.16 6.09 -9.62
CA ALA A 181 -2.69 4.81 -10.13
C ALA A 181 -3.08 4.61 -11.60
N PHE A 182 -2.09 4.53 -12.48
CA PHE A 182 -2.29 4.10 -13.86
C PHE A 182 -2.10 2.59 -13.95
N LYS A 183 -3.03 1.91 -14.60
CA LYS A 183 -2.96 0.49 -14.93
C LYS A 183 -2.43 0.33 -16.34
N LEU A 184 -1.34 -0.42 -16.48
CA LEU A 184 -0.67 -0.72 -17.73
C LEU A 184 -0.86 -2.20 -18.06
N GLU A 185 -1.45 -2.47 -19.22
CA GLU A 185 -1.68 -3.82 -19.74
C GLU A 185 -0.77 -4.11 -20.93
N ASN A 186 -0.41 -5.39 -21.13
CA ASN A 186 0.39 -5.85 -22.27
C ASN A 186 1.70 -5.06 -22.46
N ILE A 187 2.36 -4.69 -21.36
CA ILE A 187 3.72 -4.13 -21.44
C ILE A 187 4.72 -5.25 -21.75
N SER A 188 5.73 -4.94 -22.55
CA SER A 188 6.83 -5.87 -22.79
C SER A 188 7.73 -5.89 -21.55
N ALA A 189 8.01 -7.10 -21.05
CA ALA A 189 8.93 -7.33 -19.93
C ALA A 189 10.40 -7.13 -20.31
#